data_AF-A0A6C0CNA7-F1
#
_entry.id   AF-A0A6C0CNA7-F1
#
_cell.length_a   1.000
_cell.length_b   1.000
_cell.length_c   1.000
_cell.angle_alpha   90.00
_cell.angle_beta   90.00
_cell.angle_gamma   90.00
#
_symmetry.space_group_name_H-M   'P 1'
#
loop_
_entity.id
_entity.type
_entity.pdbx_description
1 polymer ?
#
loop_
_entity_poly.entity_id
_entity_poly.type
_entity_poly.pdbx_seq_one_letter_code
_entity_poly.pdbx_strand_id
1 'polypeptide(L)'
;MEISLTKVTNGIYDVHVISNDEYIGPTIARGREWDGWMRGDIRRCHKPDTEIIDVGANIGYNTLMFSDYGPVVSFEPVFHEIVSLNVKNNSLRYPVQVIPCALADKKSVSEIHIPSHGQSETLINYGGTTFNPDDDLKGEGVNVACERLDDIYTGIPSIIKIDVEGHELQVLKGATDTIKKHKPALLVEIHGFSEDNEVHTYIKSLGYEYPKPRPEKVYLYEFTKP
;
A
#
# COMPACT_ATOMS: atom_id res chain seq x y z
N MET A 1 -14.03 -16.75 -1.70
CA MET A 1 -14.38 -16.01 -2.92
C MET A 1 -13.68 -16.59 -4.15
N GLU A 2 -14.38 -16.85 -5.26
CA GLU A 2 -13.76 -17.25 -6.53
C GLU A 2 -13.47 -15.97 -7.35
N ILE A 3 -12.23 -15.47 -7.28
CA ILE A 3 -11.81 -14.25 -7.98
C ILE A 3 -11.28 -14.62 -9.36
N SER A 4 -11.89 -14.06 -10.41
CA SER A 4 -11.40 -14.24 -11.79
C SER A 4 -10.34 -13.20 -12.13
N LEU A 5 -9.19 -13.63 -12.66
CA LEU A 5 -8.10 -12.75 -13.04
C LEU A 5 -7.99 -12.61 -14.57
N THR A 6 -7.76 -11.40 -15.03
CA THR A 6 -7.45 -11.09 -16.44
C THR A 6 -6.03 -10.53 -16.52
N LYS A 7 -5.24 -11.04 -17.46
CA LYS A 7 -3.91 -10.49 -17.74
C LYS A 7 -4.02 -9.29 -18.67
N VAL A 8 -3.49 -8.15 -18.26
CA VAL A 8 -3.41 -6.90 -19.03
C VAL A 8 -1.97 -6.41 -19.06
N THR A 9 -1.64 -5.50 -19.96
CA THR A 9 -0.32 -4.88 -20.04
C THR A 9 -0.44 -3.40 -20.32
N ASN A 10 0.42 -2.61 -19.71
CA ASN A 10 0.57 -1.19 -20.05
C ASN A 10 1.82 -0.89 -20.89
N GLY A 11 2.50 -1.93 -21.39
CA GLY A 11 3.75 -1.81 -22.13
C GLY A 11 5.00 -1.70 -21.24
N ILE A 12 4.83 -1.59 -19.92
CA ILE A 12 5.93 -1.65 -18.93
C ILE A 12 5.80 -2.95 -18.13
N TYR A 13 4.61 -3.21 -17.58
CA TYR A 13 4.31 -4.38 -16.78
C TYR A 13 3.19 -5.20 -17.37
N ASP A 14 3.34 -6.52 -17.25
CA ASP A 14 2.27 -7.47 -17.44
C ASP A 14 1.60 -7.77 -16.09
N VAL A 15 0.35 -7.37 -15.93
CA VAL A 15 -0.36 -7.37 -14.64
C VAL A 15 -1.62 -8.23 -14.74
N HIS A 16 -1.76 -9.17 -13.82
CA HIS A 16 -3.02 -9.85 -13.53
C HIS A 16 -3.85 -8.94 -12.65
N VAL A 17 -5.00 -8.53 -13.17
CA VAL A 17 -5.97 -7.66 -12.51
C VAL A 17 -7.23 -8.47 -12.22
N ILE A 18 -7.97 -8.06 -11.18
CA ILE A 18 -9.27 -8.65 -10.87
C ILE A 18 -10.24 -8.26 -12.00
N SER A 19 -10.88 -9.24 -12.64
CA SER A 19 -11.54 -9.04 -13.95
C SER A 19 -12.74 -8.10 -13.91
N ASN A 20 -13.37 -7.96 -12.75
CA ASN A 20 -14.52 -7.10 -12.49
C ASN A 20 -14.16 -5.83 -11.67
N ASP A 21 -12.87 -5.50 -11.56
CA ASP A 21 -12.39 -4.24 -10.98
C ASP A 21 -12.62 -3.05 -11.93
N GLU A 22 -13.08 -1.91 -11.40
CA GLU A 22 -13.37 -0.70 -12.18
C GLU A 22 -12.19 0.27 -12.31
N TYR A 23 -11.21 0.18 -11.41
CA TYR A 23 -10.26 1.26 -11.17
C TYR A 23 -8.91 0.97 -11.82
N ILE A 24 -8.19 0.00 -11.26
CA ILE A 24 -6.82 -0.31 -11.63
C ILE A 24 -6.82 -1.08 -12.96
N GLY A 25 -7.67 -2.10 -13.07
CA GLY A 25 -7.73 -2.98 -14.23
C GLY A 25 -7.91 -2.25 -15.57
N PRO A 26 -9.00 -1.47 -15.72
CA PRO A 26 -9.26 -0.70 -16.94
C PRO A 26 -8.22 0.40 -17.22
N THR A 27 -7.53 0.90 -16.19
CA THR A 27 -6.46 1.90 -16.37
C THR A 27 -5.24 1.27 -17.01
N ILE A 28 -4.77 0.14 -16.48
CA ILE A 28 -3.61 -0.60 -17.00
C ILE A 28 -3.91 -1.12 -18.41
N ALA A 29 -5.11 -1.68 -18.65
CA ALA A 29 -5.53 -2.21 -19.95
C ALA A 29 -5.50 -1.16 -21.08
N ARG A 30 -5.59 0.13 -20.75
CA ARG A 30 -5.49 1.24 -21.71
C ARG A 30 -4.06 1.73 -21.95
N GLY A 31 -3.04 1.00 -21.48
CA GLY A 31 -1.66 1.44 -21.66
C GLY A 31 -1.20 2.51 -20.65
N ARG A 32 -1.96 2.75 -19.59
CA ARG A 32 -1.65 3.81 -18.60
C ARG A 32 -1.05 3.22 -17.34
N GLU A 33 -0.32 4.06 -16.61
CA GLU A 33 0.16 3.72 -15.28
C GLU A 33 -0.88 4.12 -14.22
N TRP A 34 -1.12 3.23 -13.26
CA TRP A 34 -1.76 3.60 -12.00
C TRP A 34 -0.71 4.29 -11.11
N ASP A 35 -1.04 5.41 -10.46
CA ASP A 35 -0.11 6.15 -9.59
C ASP A 35 1.28 6.47 -10.17
N GLY A 36 1.42 6.58 -11.50
CA GLY A 36 2.71 6.85 -12.16
C GLY A 36 3.39 8.13 -11.68
N TRP A 37 2.64 9.06 -11.07
CA TRP A 37 3.16 10.26 -10.41
C TRP A 37 4.12 9.93 -9.24
N MET A 38 3.97 8.80 -8.55
CA MET A 38 4.82 8.39 -7.43
C MET A 38 6.27 8.16 -7.87
N ARG A 39 6.52 7.82 -9.14
CA ARG A 39 7.88 7.61 -9.69
C ARG A 39 8.83 8.77 -9.38
N GLY A 40 8.31 10.00 -9.39
CA GLY A 40 9.09 11.19 -9.06
C GLY A 40 9.59 11.20 -7.62
N ASP A 41 8.72 10.89 -6.66
CA ASP A 41 9.08 10.84 -5.25
C ASP A 41 9.92 9.62 -4.91
N ILE A 42 9.61 8.45 -5.47
CA ILE A 42 10.41 7.24 -5.26
C ILE A 42 11.85 7.46 -5.73
N ARG A 43 12.03 8.00 -6.94
CA ARG A 43 13.37 8.32 -7.48
C ARG A 43 14.14 9.32 -6.62
N ARG A 44 13.43 10.30 -6.04
CA ARG A 44 14.04 11.38 -5.25
C ARG A 44 14.40 10.94 -3.84
N CYS A 45 13.54 10.14 -3.22
CA CYS A 45 13.63 9.79 -1.80
C CYS A 45 14.36 8.48 -1.55
N HIS A 46 14.41 7.57 -2.54
CA HIS A 46 15.09 6.29 -2.39
C HIS A 46 16.59 6.50 -2.24
N LYS A 47 17.20 5.75 -1.33
CA LYS A 47 18.63 5.81 -1.05
C LYS A 47 19.29 4.49 -1.47
N PRO A 48 20.53 4.51 -2.02
CA PRO A 48 21.28 3.29 -2.28
C PRO A 48 21.34 2.38 -1.05
N ASP A 49 21.34 1.07 -1.28
CA ASP A 49 21.43 0.02 -0.24
C ASP A 49 20.31 0.06 0.82
N THR A 50 19.14 0.60 0.45
CA THR A 50 17.94 0.62 1.29
C THR A 50 16.72 0.09 0.52
N GLU A 51 15.68 -0.24 1.27
CA GLU A 51 14.46 -0.85 0.77
C GLU A 51 13.31 0.17 0.68
N ILE A 52 12.33 -0.17 -0.14
CA ILE A 52 11.03 0.50 -0.21
C ILE A 52 10.00 -0.43 0.43
N ILE A 53 9.26 0.06 1.43
CA ILE A 53 8.16 -0.69 2.03
C ILE A 53 6.84 -0.25 1.38
N ASP A 54 6.07 -1.22 0.88
CA ASP A 54 4.75 -1.03 0.28
C ASP A 54 3.68 -1.67 1.18
N VAL A 55 2.99 -0.86 1.99
CA VAL A 55 1.94 -1.32 2.90
C VAL A 55 0.57 -1.13 2.24
N GLY A 56 -0.20 -2.21 2.15
CA GLY A 56 -1.45 -2.29 1.37
C GLY A 56 -1.14 -2.35 -0.11
N ALA A 57 -0.40 -3.38 -0.52
CA ALA A 57 0.06 -3.50 -1.91
C ALA A 57 -1.08 -3.82 -2.90
N ASN A 58 -2.25 -4.26 -2.42
CA ASN A 58 -3.40 -4.66 -3.22
C ASN A 58 -2.98 -5.71 -4.29
N ILE A 59 -3.16 -5.45 -5.58
CA ILE A 59 -2.73 -6.37 -6.65
C ILE A 59 -1.22 -6.25 -6.99
N GLY A 60 -0.49 -5.37 -6.32
CA GLY A 60 0.96 -5.23 -6.44
C GLY A 60 1.44 -4.29 -7.55
N TYR A 61 0.58 -3.42 -8.10
CA TYR A 61 1.02 -2.51 -9.17
C TYR A 61 2.12 -1.54 -8.70
N ASN A 62 1.92 -0.90 -7.54
CA ASN A 62 2.91 0.00 -6.94
C ASN A 62 4.18 -0.76 -6.55
N THR A 63 4.06 -1.98 -6.01
CA THR A 63 5.19 -2.90 -5.78
C THR A 63 6.05 -3.11 -7.03
N LEU A 64 5.44 -3.42 -8.19
CA LEU A 64 6.17 -3.57 -9.46
C LEU A 64 6.87 -2.27 -9.83
N MET A 65 6.16 -1.13 -9.74
CA MET A 65 6.71 0.19 -10.03
C MET A 65 7.90 0.57 -9.14
N PHE A 66 7.85 0.24 -7.85
CA PHE A 66 8.92 0.53 -6.90
C PHE A 66 10.16 -0.34 -7.15
N SER A 67 9.98 -1.56 -7.66
CA SER A 67 11.07 -2.50 -8.00
C SER A 67 11.97 -2.03 -9.17
N ASP A 68 11.61 -0.94 -9.86
CA ASP A 68 12.49 -0.26 -10.82
C ASP A 68 13.61 0.54 -10.13
N TYR A 69 13.43 0.88 -8.86
CA TYR A 69 14.27 1.84 -8.14
C TYR A 69 15.08 1.18 -7.02
N GLY A 70 14.51 0.22 -6.29
CA GLY A 70 15.20 -0.52 -5.24
C GLY A 70 14.48 -1.79 -4.81
N PRO A 71 15.07 -2.58 -3.92
CA PRO A 71 14.41 -3.75 -3.32
C PRO A 71 13.12 -3.34 -2.61
N VAL A 72 12.07 -4.17 -2.74
CA VAL A 72 10.74 -3.88 -2.17
C VAL A 72 10.33 -4.94 -1.17
N VAL A 73 9.77 -4.52 -0.04
CA VAL A 73 9.06 -5.39 0.91
C VAL A 73 7.60 -4.98 0.94
N SER A 74 6.73 -5.83 0.42
CA SER A 74 5.30 -5.58 0.27
C SER A 74 4.49 -6.33 1.32
N PHE A 75 3.62 -5.61 2.02
CA PHE A 75 2.68 -6.16 2.99
C PHE A 75 1.27 -6.07 2.43
N GLU A 76 0.66 -7.23 2.20
CA GLU A 76 -0.70 -7.34 1.68
C GLU A 76 -1.38 -8.54 2.34
N PRO A 77 -2.51 -8.39 3.03
CA PRO A 77 -3.18 -9.50 3.69
C PRO A 77 -4.06 -10.36 2.77
N VAL A 78 -4.81 -9.75 1.84
CA VAL A 78 -5.89 -10.42 1.10
C VAL A 78 -5.44 -10.83 -0.30
N PHE A 79 -4.81 -9.90 -1.03
CA PHE A 79 -4.46 -10.10 -2.44
C PHE A 79 -2.99 -10.50 -2.65
N HIS A 80 -2.32 -11.00 -1.61
CA HIS A 80 -0.89 -11.30 -1.64
C HIS A 80 -0.49 -12.34 -2.69
N GLU A 81 -1.40 -13.27 -3.02
CA GLU A 81 -1.19 -14.25 -4.09
C GLU A 81 -1.16 -13.58 -5.46
N ILE A 82 -2.00 -12.55 -5.68
CA ILE A 82 -2.02 -11.74 -6.90
C ILE A 82 -0.73 -10.92 -7.00
N VAL A 83 -0.28 -10.29 -5.90
CA VAL A 83 1.02 -9.60 -5.84
C VAL A 83 2.14 -10.55 -6.23
N SER A 84 2.16 -11.75 -5.62
CA SER A 84 3.18 -12.78 -5.88
C SER A 84 3.16 -13.26 -7.33
N LEU A 85 1.98 -13.43 -7.92
CA LEU A 85 1.80 -13.79 -9.32
C LEU A 85 2.34 -12.69 -10.25
N ASN A 86 2.02 -11.43 -9.95
CA ASN A 86 2.45 -10.27 -10.73
C ASN A 86 3.96 -10.06 -10.65
N VAL A 87 4.57 -10.23 -9.48
CA VAL A 87 6.02 -10.21 -9.30
C VAL A 87 6.69 -11.30 -10.15
N LYS A 88 6.19 -12.53 -10.11
CA LYS A 88 6.75 -13.66 -10.88
C LYS A 88 6.62 -13.50 -12.41
N ASN A 89 5.59 -12.80 -12.85
CA ASN A 89 5.29 -12.64 -14.28
C ASN A 89 6.10 -11.50 -14.94
N ASN A 90 6.88 -10.73 -14.18
CA ASN A 90 7.68 -9.62 -14.69
C ASN A 90 9.18 -9.84 -14.42
N SER A 91 10.03 -9.36 -15.34
CA SER A 91 11.49 -9.33 -15.13
C SER A 91 11.88 -8.06 -14.38
N LEU A 92 11.97 -8.17 -13.06
CA LEU A 92 12.20 -7.01 -12.18
C LEU A 92 13.68 -6.64 -12.09
N ARG A 93 13.96 -5.33 -11.95
CA ARG A 93 15.33 -4.82 -11.78
C ARG A 93 15.88 -5.10 -10.38
N TYR A 94 15.02 -5.05 -9.36
CA TYR A 94 15.36 -5.32 -7.97
C TYR A 94 14.44 -6.40 -7.38
N PRO A 95 14.89 -7.13 -6.35
CA PRO A 95 14.09 -8.18 -5.74
C PRO A 95 12.88 -7.61 -4.99
N VAL A 96 11.82 -8.42 -4.93
CA VAL A 96 10.59 -8.11 -4.18
C VAL A 96 10.31 -9.26 -3.22
N GLN A 97 10.03 -8.91 -1.97
CA GLN A 97 9.51 -9.83 -0.95
C GLN A 97 8.04 -9.49 -0.68
N VAL A 98 7.16 -10.49 -0.74
CA VAL A 98 5.73 -10.34 -0.41
C VAL A 98 5.46 -11.04 0.92
N ILE A 99 4.86 -10.33 1.86
CA ILE A 99 4.53 -10.82 3.20
C ILE A 99 3.00 -10.80 3.36
N PRO A 100 2.36 -11.98 3.55
CA PRO A 100 0.90 -12.12 3.57
C PRO A 100 0.30 -11.73 4.92
N CYS A 101 0.44 -10.47 5.32
CA CYS A 101 -0.13 -9.96 6.56
C CYS A 101 -0.51 -8.48 6.45
N ALA A 102 -1.43 -8.04 7.30
CA ALA A 102 -1.68 -6.64 7.55
C ALA A 102 -0.66 -6.11 8.58
N LEU A 103 -0.29 -4.84 8.47
CA LEU A 103 0.47 -4.18 9.52
C LEU A 103 -0.47 -3.44 10.48
N ALA A 104 -0.19 -3.52 11.77
CA ALA A 104 -0.98 -2.90 12.83
C ALA A 104 -0.12 -2.52 14.04
N ASP A 105 -0.72 -1.95 15.08
CA ASP A 105 -0.05 -1.53 16.31
C ASP A 105 0.20 -2.68 17.29
N LYS A 106 -0.33 -3.87 17.02
CA LYS A 106 -0.16 -5.10 17.81
C LYS A 106 -0.33 -6.33 16.93
N LYS A 107 0.27 -7.44 17.37
CA LYS A 107 0.03 -8.76 16.79
C LYS A 107 -1.38 -9.24 17.12
N SER A 108 -2.19 -9.55 16.11
CA SER A 108 -3.56 -10.04 16.28
C SER A 108 -4.05 -10.79 15.05
N VAL A 109 -5.27 -11.33 15.14
CA VAL A 109 -6.09 -11.67 13.98
C VAL A 109 -7.23 -10.68 13.96
N SER A 110 -7.46 -10.06 12.81
CA SER A 110 -8.53 -9.08 12.61
C SER A 110 -9.34 -9.44 11.39
N GLU A 111 -10.63 -9.13 11.40
CA GLU A 111 -11.50 -9.30 10.25
C GLU A 111 -11.40 -8.05 9.36
N ILE A 112 -11.06 -8.26 8.09
CA ILE A 112 -11.05 -7.22 7.06
C ILE A 112 -12.23 -7.46 6.12
N HIS A 113 -12.92 -6.41 5.71
CA HIS A 113 -14.09 -6.51 4.84
C HIS A 113 -13.69 -6.22 3.40
N ILE A 114 -13.90 -7.22 2.54
CA ILE A 114 -13.72 -7.07 1.09
C ILE A 114 -15.05 -6.56 0.52
N PRO A 115 -15.06 -5.43 -0.21
CA PRO A 115 -16.26 -4.93 -0.86
C PRO A 115 -16.94 -6.03 -1.71
N SER A 116 -18.23 -6.23 -1.49
CA SER A 116 -19.05 -7.21 -2.22
C SER A 116 -20.38 -6.60 -2.66
N HIS A 117 -21.07 -7.27 -3.59
CA HIS A 117 -22.27 -6.75 -4.26
C HIS A 117 -23.38 -6.29 -3.27
N GLY A 118 -23.75 -5.00 -3.35
CA GLY A 118 -25.14 -4.58 -3.17
C GLY A 118 -25.98 -4.95 -4.42
N GLN A 119 -27.29 -4.68 -4.43
CA GLN A 119 -28.27 -5.04 -5.50
C GLN A 119 -27.97 -4.48 -6.92
N SER A 120 -26.76 -4.01 -7.21
CA SER A 120 -26.31 -3.55 -8.52
C SER A 120 -25.33 -4.58 -9.11
N GLU A 121 -25.77 -5.27 -10.15
CA GLU A 121 -24.92 -6.05 -11.06
C GLU A 121 -24.15 -5.03 -11.91
N THR A 122 -22.86 -4.79 -11.73
CA THR A 122 -21.85 -5.47 -12.57
C THR A 122 -20.39 -5.17 -12.16
N LEU A 123 -20.10 -4.35 -11.14
CA LEU A 123 -18.77 -3.74 -10.97
C LEU A 123 -18.40 -3.42 -9.49
N ILE A 124 -17.12 -3.58 -9.07
CA ILE A 124 -16.64 -3.49 -7.65
C ILE A 124 -15.28 -2.74 -7.53
N ASN A 125 -15.10 -1.93 -6.48
CA ASN A 125 -13.79 -1.38 -6.05
C ASN A 125 -13.10 -2.29 -5.03
N TYR A 126 -12.21 -3.19 -5.47
CA TYR A 126 -11.47 -4.06 -4.56
C TYR A 126 -10.36 -3.33 -3.78
N GLY A 127 -9.95 -2.14 -4.23
CA GLY A 127 -8.98 -1.30 -3.53
C GLY A 127 -9.48 -0.79 -2.18
N GLY A 128 -10.79 -0.57 -2.02
CA GLY A 128 -11.41 -0.12 -0.77
C GLY A 128 -11.55 -1.19 0.31
N THR A 129 -10.65 -2.18 0.37
CA THR A 129 -10.69 -3.23 1.41
C THR A 129 -10.30 -2.62 2.75
N THR A 130 -11.18 -2.71 3.76
CA THR A 130 -11.03 -1.94 5.01
C THR A 130 -11.32 -2.75 6.27
N PHE A 131 -10.72 -2.35 7.39
CA PHE A 131 -11.05 -2.83 8.73
C PHE A 131 -12.28 -2.15 9.33
N ASN A 132 -12.72 -1.01 8.78
CA ASN A 132 -13.83 -0.23 9.31
C ASN A 132 -14.93 -0.09 8.24
N PRO A 133 -15.78 -1.10 8.04
CA PRO A 133 -16.89 -0.97 7.10
C PRO A 133 -17.91 0.04 7.63
N ASP A 134 -18.40 0.93 6.75
CA ASP A 134 -19.66 1.62 6.97
C ASP A 134 -20.82 0.61 6.99
N ASP A 135 -21.94 0.95 7.63
CA ASP A 135 -23.13 0.08 7.72
C ASP A 135 -23.67 -0.38 6.34
N ASP A 136 -23.32 0.35 5.27
CA ASP A 136 -23.72 0.06 3.89
C ASP A 136 -22.76 -0.90 3.15
N LEU A 137 -21.58 -1.23 3.71
CA LEU A 137 -20.62 -2.17 3.12
C LEU A 137 -21.07 -3.61 3.33
N LYS A 138 -21.72 -4.18 2.30
CA LYS A 138 -22.16 -5.58 2.25
C LYS A 138 -21.02 -6.54 1.89
N GLY A 139 -19.85 -6.40 2.51
CA GLY A 139 -18.64 -7.18 2.19
C GLY A 139 -18.59 -8.58 2.79
N GLU A 140 -17.69 -9.44 2.27
CA GLU A 140 -17.28 -10.68 2.94
C GLU A 140 -16.17 -10.35 3.94
N GLY A 141 -16.35 -10.73 5.21
CA GLY A 141 -15.32 -10.64 6.24
C GLY A 141 -14.28 -11.75 6.09
N VAL A 142 -13.01 -11.38 6.00
CA VAL A 142 -11.88 -12.31 5.93
C VAL A 142 -10.97 -12.09 7.13
N ASN A 143 -10.66 -13.16 7.86
CA ASN A 143 -9.70 -13.09 8.96
C ASN A 143 -8.29 -13.03 8.41
N VAL A 144 -7.55 -11.98 8.80
CA VAL A 144 -6.17 -11.75 8.36
C VAL A 144 -5.25 -11.65 9.57
N ALA A 145 -4.02 -12.13 9.39
CA ALA A 145 -2.97 -11.95 10.39
C ALA A 145 -2.49 -10.50 10.39
N CYS A 146 -2.42 -9.90 11.57
CA CYS A 146 -1.85 -8.57 11.78
C CYS A 146 -0.55 -8.69 12.56
N GLU A 147 0.47 -7.96 12.13
CA GLU A 147 1.78 -7.91 12.78
C GLU A 147 2.25 -6.46 12.94
N ARG A 148 3.14 -6.20 13.90
CA ARG A 148 3.85 -4.91 13.98
C ARG A 148 5.05 -4.95 13.05
N LEU A 149 5.26 -3.89 12.28
CA LEU A 149 6.45 -3.79 11.42
C LEU A 149 7.73 -3.94 12.25
N ASP A 150 7.79 -3.27 13.40
CA ASP A 150 8.96 -3.29 14.30
C ASP A 150 9.32 -4.71 14.81
N ASP A 151 8.39 -5.66 14.77
CA ASP A 151 8.62 -7.02 15.25
C ASP A 151 9.09 -7.98 14.14
N ILE A 152 8.73 -7.71 12.88
CA ILE A 152 8.96 -8.66 11.77
C ILE A 152 9.94 -8.15 10.70
N TYR A 153 10.19 -6.84 10.65
CA TYR A 153 11.07 -6.23 9.66
C TYR A 153 12.42 -5.87 10.28
N THR A 154 13.50 -6.28 9.63
CA THR A 154 14.88 -6.12 10.12
C THR A 154 15.79 -5.36 9.16
N GLY A 155 15.25 -4.89 8.03
CA GLY A 155 15.98 -4.18 7.00
C GLY A 155 16.19 -2.69 7.28
N ILE A 156 16.52 -1.94 6.22
CA ILE A 156 16.75 -0.49 6.27
C ILE A 156 15.87 0.18 5.21
N PRO A 157 14.76 0.84 5.59
CA PRO A 157 13.89 1.49 4.63
C PRO A 157 14.34 2.93 4.39
N SER A 158 14.30 3.37 3.13
CA SER A 158 14.38 4.80 2.80
C SER A 158 13.01 5.41 2.50
N ILE A 159 12.02 4.57 2.16
CA ILE A 159 10.65 4.97 1.86
C ILE A 159 9.68 3.96 2.48
N ILE A 160 8.57 4.45 3.03
CA ILE A 160 7.41 3.64 3.41
C ILE A 160 6.17 4.26 2.76
N LYS A 161 5.51 3.52 1.87
CA LYS A 161 4.15 3.82 1.40
C LYS A 161 3.16 3.15 2.34
N ILE A 162 2.14 3.89 2.76
CA ILE A 162 1.03 3.39 3.57
C ILE A 162 -0.26 3.88 2.93
N ASP A 163 -1.00 2.95 2.34
CA ASP A 163 -2.41 3.15 2.02
C ASP A 163 -3.10 1.82 2.28
N VAL A 164 -3.93 1.82 3.32
CA VAL A 164 -4.57 0.65 3.93
C VAL A 164 -6.02 0.97 4.31
N GLU A 165 -6.59 1.99 3.65
CA GLU A 165 -7.99 2.42 3.74
C GLU A 165 -8.50 2.57 5.18
N GLY A 166 -7.87 3.46 5.95
CA GLY A 166 -8.33 3.89 7.27
C GLY A 166 -7.65 3.19 8.46
N HIS A 167 -6.55 2.48 8.23
CA HIS A 167 -5.74 1.82 9.27
C HIS A 167 -4.32 2.40 9.40
N GLU A 168 -4.06 3.57 8.80
CA GLU A 168 -2.73 4.15 8.67
C GLU A 168 -2.10 4.48 10.03
N LEU A 169 -2.90 4.98 10.99
CA LEU A 169 -2.41 5.33 12.32
C LEU A 169 -1.87 4.09 13.06
N GLN A 170 -2.54 2.95 12.94
CA GLN A 170 -2.16 1.69 13.57
C GLN A 170 -0.90 1.13 12.92
N VAL A 171 -0.80 1.16 11.58
CA VAL A 171 0.44 0.82 10.86
C VAL A 171 1.61 1.68 11.38
N LEU A 172 1.43 3.00 11.45
CA LEU A 172 2.45 3.93 11.92
C LEU A 172 2.89 3.64 13.36
N LYS A 173 1.95 3.35 14.26
CA LYS A 173 2.25 2.95 15.64
C LYS A 173 3.03 1.63 15.70
N GLY A 174 2.69 0.67 14.85
CA GLY A 174 3.41 -0.60 14.69
C GLY A 174 4.81 -0.48 14.06
N ALA A 175 5.13 0.67 13.47
CA ALA A 175 6.37 0.97 12.78
C ALA A 175 7.21 2.06 13.47
N THR A 176 6.86 2.43 14.71
CA THR A 176 7.43 3.59 15.43
C THR A 176 8.95 3.53 15.49
N ASP A 177 9.50 2.38 15.90
CA ASP A 177 10.93 2.24 16.15
C ASP A 177 11.71 2.25 14.83
N THR A 178 11.19 1.57 13.81
CA THR A 178 11.71 1.57 12.44
C THR A 178 11.74 2.99 11.87
N ILE A 179 10.62 3.72 11.98
CA ILE A 179 10.49 5.09 11.46
C ILE A 179 11.45 6.04 12.19
N LYS A 180 11.51 6.00 13.53
CA LYS A 180 12.42 6.87 14.31
C LYS A 180 13.89 6.58 14.02
N LYS A 181 14.24 5.30 13.87
CA LYS A 181 15.61 4.85 13.63
C LYS A 181 16.10 5.24 12.23
N HIS A 182 15.30 4.96 11.20
CA HIS A 182 15.73 5.07 9.80
C HIS A 182 15.28 6.35 9.11
N LYS A 183 14.28 7.03 9.65
CA LYS A 183 13.73 8.31 9.16
C LYS A 183 13.43 8.25 7.65
N PRO A 184 12.70 7.22 7.17
CA PRO A 184 12.35 7.10 5.76
C PRO A 184 11.44 8.25 5.33
N ALA A 185 11.37 8.56 4.03
CA ALA A 185 10.25 9.35 3.52
C ALA A 185 8.96 8.54 3.68
N LEU A 186 7.85 9.18 4.03
CA LEU A 186 6.55 8.51 4.17
C LEU A 186 5.59 9.03 3.11
N LEU A 187 5.01 8.12 2.33
CA LEU A 187 3.89 8.39 1.43
C LEU A 187 2.64 7.80 2.08
N VAL A 188 1.79 8.63 2.66
CA VAL A 188 0.64 8.16 3.47
C VAL A 188 -0.65 8.70 2.89
N GLU A 189 -1.61 7.83 2.59
CA GLU A 189 -2.97 8.27 2.26
C GLU A 189 -3.70 8.74 3.51
N ILE A 190 -4.29 9.93 3.45
CA ILE A 190 -5.04 10.49 4.58
C ILE A 190 -6.37 11.04 4.08
N HIS A 191 -7.45 10.35 4.42
CA HIS A 191 -8.81 10.82 4.15
C HIS A 191 -9.17 11.96 5.10
N GLY A 192 -9.73 13.05 4.56
CA GLY A 192 -10.15 14.19 5.37
C GLY A 192 -9.00 14.89 6.10
N PHE A 193 -7.87 15.08 5.43
CA PHE A 193 -6.70 15.75 6.00
C PHE A 193 -7.05 17.11 6.63
N SER A 194 -6.55 17.33 7.85
CA SER A 194 -6.61 18.58 8.60
C SER A 194 -5.42 18.64 9.57
N GLU A 195 -5.14 19.82 10.15
CA GLU A 195 -4.07 19.98 11.16
C GLU A 195 -4.26 19.07 12.37
N ASP A 196 -5.51 18.79 12.74
CA ASP A 196 -5.87 17.97 13.91
C ASP A 196 -6.09 16.49 13.55
N ASN A 197 -5.88 16.09 12.29
CA ASN A 197 -5.99 14.70 11.87
C ASN A 197 -4.99 13.83 12.66
N GLU A 198 -5.45 12.68 13.18
CA GLU A 198 -4.65 11.85 14.09
C GLU A 198 -3.41 11.25 13.40
N VAL A 199 -3.53 10.84 12.13
CA VAL A 199 -2.41 10.32 11.33
C VAL A 199 -1.37 11.43 11.15
N HIS A 200 -1.81 12.62 10.74
CA HIS A 200 -0.92 13.76 10.57
C HIS A 200 -0.22 14.16 11.88
N THR A 201 -0.99 14.28 12.96
CA THR A 201 -0.49 14.66 14.29
C THR A 201 0.53 13.65 14.79
N TYR A 202 0.27 12.35 14.58
CA TYR A 202 1.19 11.30 14.95
C TYR A 202 2.50 11.38 14.18
N ILE A 203 2.47 11.50 12.85
CA ILE A 203 3.68 11.65 12.02
C ILE A 203 4.49 12.89 12.42
N LYS A 204 3.81 14.02 12.69
CA LYS A 204 4.44 15.25 13.20
C LYS A 204 5.13 15.03 14.54
N SER A 205 4.53 14.26 15.45
CA SER A 205 5.13 13.90 16.74
C SER A 205 6.41 13.07 16.61
N LEU A 206 6.60 12.40 15.46
CA LEU A 206 7.82 11.65 15.13
C LEU A 206 8.95 12.55 14.58
N GLY A 207 8.70 13.84 14.34
CA GLY A 207 9.70 14.81 13.89
C GLY A 207 9.70 15.11 12.38
N TYR A 208 8.65 14.70 11.68
CA TYR A 208 8.47 14.98 10.25
C TYR A 208 7.95 16.40 10.01
N GLU A 209 8.36 16.97 8.88
CA GLU A 209 7.89 18.28 8.43
C GLU A 209 6.42 18.25 7.98
N TYR A 210 5.88 19.43 7.72
CA TYR A 210 4.56 19.55 7.11
C TYR A 210 4.51 18.82 5.75
N PRO A 211 3.48 18.00 5.48
CA PRO A 211 3.46 17.17 4.29
C PRO A 211 3.28 18.00 3.02
N LYS A 212 3.81 17.48 1.92
CA LYS A 212 3.50 17.98 0.58
C LYS A 212 2.37 17.14 0.00
N PRO A 213 1.23 17.73 -0.42
CA PRO A 213 0.13 16.98 -0.99
C PRO A 213 0.54 16.33 -2.33
N ARG A 214 -0.07 15.18 -2.61
CA ARG A 214 0.02 14.42 -3.86
C ARG A 214 -1.39 14.05 -4.33
N PRO A 215 -1.54 13.52 -5.56
CA PRO A 215 -2.82 12.96 -6.01
C PRO A 215 -3.35 11.87 -5.06
N GLU A 216 -4.63 11.53 -5.21
CA GLU A 216 -5.30 10.44 -4.46
C GLU A 216 -5.17 10.55 -2.93
N LYS A 217 -5.26 11.78 -2.39
CA LYS A 217 -5.17 12.03 -0.93
C LYS A 217 -3.88 11.52 -0.28
N VAL A 218 -2.83 11.28 -1.07
CA VAL A 218 -1.53 10.90 -0.55
C VAL A 218 -0.76 12.15 -0.13
N TYR A 219 -0.04 12.03 0.98
CA TYR A 219 0.77 13.08 1.56
C TYR A 219 2.20 12.59 1.72
N LEU A 220 3.15 13.35 1.16
CA LEU A 220 4.57 13.06 1.32
C LEU A 220 5.13 13.78 2.54
N TYR A 221 5.59 13.01 3.51
CA TYR A 221 6.31 13.48 4.68
C TYR A 221 7.81 13.22 4.52
N GLU A 222 8.61 14.24 4.80
CA GLU A 222 10.07 14.16 4.84
C GLU A 222 10.54 14.50 6.26
N PHE A 223 11.60 13.83 6.71
CA PHE A 223 12.13 14.04 8.05
C PHE A 223 12.92 15.35 8.10
N THR A 224 12.70 16.16 9.13
CA THR A 224 13.44 17.42 9.34
C THR A 224 14.92 17.10 9.55
N LYS A 225 15.81 17.58 8.66
CA LYS A 225 17.25 17.46 8.92
C LYS A 225 17.59 18.34 10.15
N PRO A 226 18.31 17.80 11.16
CA PRO A 226 18.86 18.65 12.22
C PRO A 226 19.88 19.64 11.66
#